data_AF-A0A4Y6UPG1-F1
#
_entry.id   AF-A0A4Y6UPG1-F1
#
_cell.length_a   1.000
_cell.length_b   1.000
_cell.length_c   1.000
_cell.angle_alpha   90.00
_cell.angle_beta   90.00
_cell.angle_gamma   90.00
#
_symmetry.space_group_name_H-M   'P 1'
#
loop_
_entity.id
_entity.type
_entity.pdbx_description
1 polymer ?
#
loop_
_entity_poly.entity_id
_entity_poly.type
_entity_poly.pdbx_seq_one_letter_code
_entity_poly.pdbx_strand_id
1 'polypeptide(L)'
;MTTEEFLRQAKKLIANKKTYFSQRRDYDTAQALLDLGIVHRSLAWREILRLVPSDQYKPPELDHNGSNNLVFFFRKEINGVSAYIKLSIDQNLCMCISFHPEGYTTKP
;
A
#
# COMPACT_ATOMS: atom_id res chain seq x y z
N MET A 1 17.36 1.29 3.12
CA MET A 1 16.25 1.28 4.10
C MET A 1 15.67 -0.12 4.13
N THR A 2 15.61 -0.75 5.30
CA THR A 2 14.98 -2.06 5.49
C THR A 2 13.45 -1.91 5.54
N THR A 3 12.73 -3.02 5.38
CA THR A 3 11.26 -3.03 5.52
C THR A 3 10.80 -2.63 6.91
N GLU A 4 11.53 -3.02 7.95
CA GLU A 4 11.24 -2.63 9.32
C GLU A 4 11.37 -1.11 9.52
N GLU A 5 12.46 -0.51 9.03
CA GLU A 5 12.67 0.94 9.06
C GLU A 5 11.57 1.68 8.30
N PHE A 6 11.23 1.18 7.10
CA PHE A 6 10.17 1.74 6.26
C PHE A 6 8.81 1.69 6.97
N LEU A 7 8.40 0.53 7.48
CA LEU A 7 7.12 0.37 8.16
C LEU A 7 7.03 1.25 9.40
N ARG A 8 8.12 1.36 10.18
CA ARG A 8 8.17 2.27 11.34
C ARG A 8 7.93 3.72 10.92
N GLN A 9 8.57 4.18 9.86
CA GLN A 9 8.40 5.54 9.34
C GLN A 9 6.99 5.75 8.77
N ALA A 10 6.51 4.84 7.92
CA ALA A 10 5.18 4.88 7.32
C ALA A 10 4.08 4.96 8.40
N LYS A 11 4.15 4.10 9.42
CA LYS A 11 3.19 4.10 10.54
C LYS A 11 3.19 5.41 11.31
N LYS A 12 4.36 6.02 11.54
CA LYS A 12 4.47 7.35 12.14
C LYS A 12 3.78 8.41 11.27
N LEU A 13 3.98 8.37 9.95
CA LEU A 13 3.34 9.32 9.03
C LEU A 13 1.81 9.15 9.00
N ILE A 14 1.34 7.90 8.97
CA ILE A 14 -0.10 7.57 9.03
C ILE A 14 -0.74 8.09 10.32
N ALA A 15 -0.10 7.88 11.47
CA ALA A 15 -0.58 8.39 12.76
C ALA A 15 -0.70 9.92 12.78
N ASN A 16 0.18 10.62 12.03
CA ASN A 16 0.17 12.07 11.89
C ASN A 16 -0.69 12.57 10.71
N LYS A 17 -1.53 11.72 10.11
CA LYS A 17 -2.36 12.04 8.94
C LYS A 17 -1.57 12.54 7.72
N LYS A 18 -0.27 12.24 7.65
CA LYS A 18 0.60 12.55 6.51
C LYS A 18 0.53 11.42 5.51
N THR A 19 -0.63 11.29 4.87
CA THR A 19 -0.96 10.17 3.98
C THR A 19 -1.52 10.65 2.66
N TYR A 20 -1.19 9.94 1.58
CA TYR A 20 -1.81 10.12 0.27
C TYR A 20 -2.23 8.75 -0.27
N PHE A 21 -3.44 8.68 -0.83
CA PHE A 21 -3.96 7.47 -1.44
C PHE A 21 -4.10 7.72 -2.93
N SER A 22 -3.24 7.09 -3.73
CA SER A 22 -3.17 7.32 -5.17
C SER A 22 -4.43 6.82 -5.87
N GLN A 23 -4.91 7.58 -6.84
CA GLN A 23 -5.92 7.12 -7.78
C GLN A 23 -5.26 6.33 -8.91
N ARG A 24 -5.91 5.25 -9.32
CA ARG A 24 -5.41 4.33 -10.35
C ARG A 24 -6.22 4.47 -11.63
N ARG A 25 -5.56 4.29 -12.76
CA ARG A 25 -6.19 4.32 -14.09
C ARG A 25 -6.51 2.91 -14.62
N ASP A 26 -5.83 1.91 -14.05
CA ASP A 26 -5.86 0.49 -14.42
C ASP A 26 -6.91 -0.32 -13.64
N TYR A 27 -7.49 0.25 -12.58
CA TYR A 27 -8.64 -0.31 -11.86
C TYR A 27 -9.36 0.75 -10.99
N ASP A 28 -10.61 0.49 -10.64
CA ASP A 28 -11.36 1.31 -9.67
C ASP A 28 -10.89 1.00 -8.24
N THR A 29 -10.21 1.97 -7.62
CA THR A 29 -9.68 1.85 -6.26
C THR A 29 -10.78 1.70 -5.20
N ALA A 30 -11.95 2.32 -5.37
CA ALA A 30 -13.03 2.19 -4.40
C ALA A 30 -13.64 0.79 -4.47
N GLN A 31 -13.91 0.29 -5.68
CA GLN A 31 -14.41 -1.08 -5.85
C GLN A 31 -13.39 -2.12 -5.36
N ALA A 32 -12.10 -1.92 -5.62
CA ALA A 32 -11.06 -2.82 -5.14
C ALA A 32 -11.01 -2.92 -3.60
N LEU A 33 -11.22 -1.81 -2.89
CA LEU A 33 -11.31 -1.84 -1.44
C LEU A 33 -12.59 -2.56 -0.97
N LEU A 34 -13.73 -2.34 -1.64
CA LEU A 34 -14.98 -3.04 -1.33
C LEU A 34 -14.85 -4.57 -1.47
N ASP A 35 -14.16 -5.03 -2.51
CA ASP A 35 -13.92 -6.46 -2.75
C ASP A 35 -13.00 -7.10 -1.70
N LEU A 36 -12.20 -6.30 -0.99
CA LEU A 36 -11.46 -6.71 0.22
C LEU A 36 -12.30 -6.62 1.50
N GLY A 37 -13.57 -6.22 1.42
CA GLY A 37 -14.42 -5.92 2.57
C GLY A 37 -14.06 -4.62 3.30
N ILE A 38 -13.35 -3.71 2.64
CA ILE A 38 -12.92 -2.41 3.17
C ILE A 38 -13.88 -1.32 2.70
N VAL A 39 -14.91 -1.06 3.49
CA VAL A 39 -15.97 -0.09 3.16
C VAL A 39 -15.57 1.38 3.28
N HIS A 40 -14.48 1.68 4.01
CA HIS A 40 -13.98 3.03 4.19
C HIS A 40 -12.45 3.09 4.09
N ARG A 41 -11.92 4.16 3.49
CA ARG A 41 -10.46 4.35 3.35
C ARG A 41 -9.71 4.40 4.69
N SER A 42 -10.35 4.83 5.77
CA SER A 42 -9.76 4.76 7.12
C SER A 42 -9.45 3.32 7.55
N LEU A 43 -10.26 2.35 7.13
CA LEU A 43 -10.02 0.94 7.39
C LEU A 43 -8.84 0.42 6.57
N ALA A 44 -8.64 0.90 5.34
CA ALA A 44 -7.43 0.59 4.56
C ALA A 44 -6.15 1.01 5.29
N TRP A 45 -6.12 2.24 5.85
CA TRP A 45 -4.99 2.68 6.66
C TRP A 45 -4.79 1.85 7.93
N ARG A 46 -5.88 1.38 8.57
CA ARG A 46 -5.79 0.45 9.70
C ARG A 46 -5.13 -0.87 9.29
N GLU A 47 -5.44 -1.40 8.11
CA GLU A 47 -4.80 -2.61 7.60
C GLU A 47 -3.31 -2.41 7.29
N ILE A 48 -2.94 -1.24 6.77
CA ILE A 48 -1.54 -0.84 6.56
C ILE A 48 -0.79 -0.71 7.89
N LEU A 49 -1.41 -0.12 8.92
CA LEU A 49 -0.81 -0.02 10.26
C LEU A 49 -0.50 -1.39 10.89
N ARG A 50 -1.24 -2.43 10.49
CA ARG A 50 -1.06 -3.82 10.93
C ARG A 50 -0.03 -4.60 10.11
N LEU A 51 0.53 -4.04 9.04
CA LEU A 51 1.59 -4.70 8.27
C LEU A 51 2.81 -4.97 9.15
N VAL A 52 3.41 -6.13 8.96
CA VAL A 52 4.67 -6.56 9.59
C VAL A 52 5.74 -6.83 8.51
N PRO A 53 7.03 -6.87 8.86
CA PRO A 53 8.08 -7.09 7.86
C PRO A 53 7.92 -8.39 7.05
N SER A 54 7.36 -9.45 7.64
CA SER A 54 7.08 -10.72 6.95
C SER A 54 5.97 -10.63 5.90
N ASP A 55 5.15 -9.58 5.91
CA ASP A 55 4.14 -9.35 4.86
C ASP A 55 4.79 -8.83 3.56
N GLN A 56 6.09 -8.51 3.58
CA GLN A 56 6.82 -8.11 2.39
C GLN A 56 6.80 -9.24 1.36
N TYR A 57 6.24 -8.96 0.21
CA TYR A 57 6.10 -9.94 -0.86
C TYR A 57 7.38 -10.04 -1.70
N LYS A 58 8.03 -8.91 -1.98
CA LYS A 58 9.24 -8.87 -2.81
C LYS A 58 10.17 -7.70 -2.40
N PRO A 59 11.45 -7.71 -2.82
CA PRO A 59 12.36 -6.60 -2.56
C PRO A 59 11.78 -5.25 -3.02
N PRO A 60 12.10 -4.15 -2.33
CA PRO A 60 11.68 -2.82 -2.77
C PRO A 60 12.35 -2.46 -4.10
N GLU A 61 11.62 -1.72 -4.94
CA GLU A 61 12.05 -1.30 -6.27
C GLU A 61 11.97 0.22 -6.35
N LEU A 62 12.75 0.85 -7.22
CA LEU A 62 12.63 2.28 -7.48
C LEU A 62 11.28 2.58 -8.16
N ASP A 63 10.68 3.72 -7.84
CA ASP A 63 9.48 4.17 -8.52
C ASP A 63 9.79 4.47 -10.00
N HIS A 64 8.95 3.97 -10.90
CA HIS A 64 9.13 4.06 -12.35
C HIS A 64 8.80 5.45 -12.91
N ASN A 65 8.27 6.36 -12.09
CA ASN A 65 7.98 7.75 -12.46
C ASN A 65 9.19 8.70 -12.35
N GLY A 66 10.37 8.18 -11.98
CA GLY A 66 11.60 8.96 -11.86
C GLY A 66 11.80 9.66 -10.51
N SER A 67 10.95 9.41 -9.51
CA SER A 67 11.07 10.06 -8.19
C SER A 67 12.21 9.53 -7.32
N ASN A 68 13.00 8.55 -7.81
CA ASN A 68 14.05 7.83 -7.06
C ASN A 68 13.60 7.24 -5.70
N ASN A 69 12.29 7.24 -5.42
CA ASN A 69 11.75 6.74 -4.17
C ASN A 69 11.66 5.22 -4.25
N LEU A 70 11.91 4.55 -3.12
CA LEU A 70 11.65 3.11 -3.01
C LEU A 70 10.15 2.86 -2.84
N VAL A 71 9.66 1.89 -3.58
CA VAL A 71 8.32 1.31 -3.47
C VAL A 71 8.45 -0.03 -2.78
N PHE A 72 7.69 -0.21 -1.71
CA PHE A 72 7.60 -1.43 -0.94
C PHE A 72 6.31 -2.17 -1.29
N PHE A 73 6.42 -3.50 -1.38
CA PHE A 73 5.35 -4.38 -1.85
C PHE A 73 4.98 -5.37 -0.76
N PHE A 74 3.71 -5.40 -0.42
CA PHE A 74 3.19 -6.27 0.64
C PHE A 74 2.06 -7.14 0.10
N ARG A 75 1.94 -8.34 0.67
CA ARG A 75 0.77 -9.21 0.54
C ARG A 75 0.23 -9.52 1.93
N LYS A 76 -1.08 -9.47 2.07
CA LYS A 76 -1.75 -9.73 3.33
C LYS A 76 -3.14 -10.30 3.09
N GLU A 77 -3.56 -11.28 3.87
CA GLU A 77 -4.94 -11.74 3.86
C GLU A 77 -5.85 -10.75 4.60
N ILE A 78 -6.93 -10.33 3.94
CA ILE A 78 -7.96 -9.44 4.50
C ILE A 78 -9.31 -10.06 4.17
N ASN A 79 -10.08 -10.45 5.19
CA ASN A 79 -11.39 -11.09 5.03
C ASN A 79 -11.36 -12.32 4.08
N GLY A 80 -10.31 -13.14 4.16
CA GLY A 80 -10.14 -14.31 3.29
C GLY A 80 -9.66 -14.01 1.87
N VAL A 81 -9.38 -12.75 1.53
CA VAL A 81 -8.89 -12.33 0.21
C VAL A 81 -7.42 -11.90 0.31
N SER A 82 -6.59 -12.43 -0.60
CA SER A 82 -5.19 -11.99 -0.74
C SER A 82 -5.15 -10.56 -1.26
N ALA A 83 -4.75 -9.60 -0.42
CA ALA A 83 -4.58 -8.21 -0.78
C ALA A 83 -3.13 -7.92 -1.20
N TYR A 84 -3.00 -7.15 -2.27
CA TYR A 84 -1.73 -6.63 -2.75
C TYR A 84 -1.65 -5.13 -2.49
N ILE A 85 -0.56 -4.70 -1.82
CA ILE A 85 -0.40 -3.33 -1.32
C ILE A 85 0.97 -2.79 -1.77
N LYS A 86 0.98 -1.61 -2.41
CA LYS A 86 2.19 -0.85 -2.77
C LYS A 86 2.26 0.42 -1.95
N LEU A 87 3.36 0.62 -1.23
CA LEU A 87 3.60 1.83 -0.43
C LEU A 87 4.90 2.51 -0.84
N SER A 88 4.94 3.83 -0.71
CA SER A 88 6.18 4.60 -0.77
C SER A 88 6.15 5.74 0.24
N ILE A 89 7.30 6.36 0.50
CA ILE A 89 7.40 7.60 1.28
C ILE A 89 8.07 8.62 0.38
N ASP A 90 7.36 9.73 0.14
CA ASP A 90 7.88 10.86 -0.63
C ASP A 90 7.73 12.14 0.19
N GLN A 91 8.80 12.92 0.34
CA GLN A 91 8.80 14.19 1.08
C GLN A 91 8.05 14.16 2.44
N ASN A 92 8.23 13.09 3.24
CA ASN A 92 7.52 12.85 4.51
C ASN A 92 6.00 12.62 4.38
N LEU A 93 5.54 12.10 3.25
CA LEU A 93 4.17 11.67 2.99
C LEU A 93 4.15 10.16 2.73
N CYS A 94 3.36 9.41 3.48
CA CYS A 94 3.16 8.00 3.20
C CYS A 94 2.15 7.84 2.07
N MET A 95 2.62 7.37 0.92
CA MET A 95 1.81 7.14 -0.26
C MET A 95 1.36 5.68 -0.33
N CYS A 96 0.05 5.46 -0.37
CA CYS A 96 -0.54 4.20 -0.79
C CYS A 96 -0.72 4.23 -2.31
N ILE A 97 0.22 3.64 -3.03
CA ILE A 97 0.27 3.63 -4.49
C ILE A 97 -0.76 2.66 -5.05
N SER A 98 -0.96 1.50 -4.41
CA SER A 98 -1.94 0.51 -4.84
C SER A 98 -2.44 -0.30 -3.66
N PHE A 99 -3.74 -0.63 -3.66
CA PHE A 99 -4.36 -1.49 -2.66
C PHE A 99 -5.58 -2.15 -3.29
N HIS A 100 -5.46 -3.43 -3.59
CA HIS A 100 -6.50 -4.20 -4.28
C HIS A 100 -6.33 -5.70 -4.02
N PRO A 101 -7.34 -6.54 -4.28
CA PRO A 101 -7.18 -7.98 -4.34
C PRO A 101 -6.09 -8.38 -5.34
N GLU A 102 -5.41 -9.48 -5.10
CA GLU A 102 -4.46 -10.01 -6.07
C GLU A 102 -5.13 -10.28 -7.43
N GLY A 103 -4.48 -9.87 -8.53
CA GLY A 103 -5.00 -10.04 -9.89
C GLY A 103 -5.94 -8.93 -10.41
N TYR A 104 -6.20 -7.87 -9.63
CA TYR A 104 -7.11 -6.77 -10.01
C TYR A 104 -6.66 -5.87 -11.15
N THR A 105 -5.36 -5.78 -11.40
CA THR A 105 -4.85 -4.99 -12.53
C THR A 105 -5.14 -5.76 -13.81
N THR A 106 -5.73 -5.09 -14.81
CA THR A 106 -5.72 -5.64 -16.16
C THR A 106 -4.26 -5.93 -16.52
N LYS A 107 -3.95 -7.21 -16.75
CA LYS A 107 -2.67 -7.56 -17.35
C LYS A 107 -2.56 -6.76 -18.66
N PRO A 108 -1.42 -6.13 -18.98
CA PRO A 108 -1.13 -5.89 -20.38
C PRO A 108 -1.15 -7.21 -21.15
#